data_AF-A0A554VZ42-F1
#
_entry.id   AF-A0A554VZ42-F1
#
_cell.length_a   1.000
_cell.length_b   1.000
_cell.length_c   1.000
_cell.angle_alpha   90.00
_cell.angle_beta   90.00
_cell.angle_gamma   90.00
#
_symmetry.space_group_name_H-M   'P 1'
#
loop_
_entity.id
_entity.type
_entity.pdbx_description
1 polymer ?
#
loop_
_entity_poly.entity_id
_entity_poly.type
_entity_poly.pdbx_seq_one_letter_code
_entity_poly.pdbx_strand_id
1 'polypeptide(L)'
;MTDFLFATLDAGRNLPPALGIARELVRDGHRVRFLGHARQAGPIEAAGAEFRAYGHSQPMAPADHMSALQQISMMVSVFTDAGIARELAEEARRDPPDVVIVDCLLLAAIDAAAKAGLRTVVLVHSFYAFFDGPFRRTPVTAIIAARGLGPRHVMQRADRILVCSDPLLDPAGSANGNGKVGWSGAVVEVQQPANPAPPGLWPRVLVSLSTTAFPGQEAFLQKALNAVTDLPLEVVVTTGPAIDPAGLRAPANTIVHRYLPHRDVMPDCSAVIGHGGHATTMLALAHGLPLVIAPMHPMLDQRMVGKAVQDAGAGLLIKASSSPGEIGRALMTVVDSAIFRTAASMVGRRIRASDGARTGARLLAEFS
;
A
#
# COMPACT_ATOMS: atom_id res chain seq x y z
N MET A 1 -12.36 -27.57 -2.96
CA MET A 1 -12.21 -26.67 -1.80
C MET A 1 -10.75 -26.71 -1.42
N THR A 2 -10.07 -25.57 -1.47
CA THR A 2 -8.64 -25.42 -1.17
C THR A 2 -8.48 -24.71 0.16
N ASP A 3 -7.47 -25.06 0.96
CA ASP A 3 -7.06 -24.34 2.17
C ASP A 3 -5.89 -23.38 1.89
N PHE A 4 -6.12 -22.08 2.09
CA PHE A 4 -5.13 -21.02 1.93
C PHE A 4 -4.71 -20.45 3.29
N LEU A 5 -3.41 -20.44 3.57
CA LEU A 5 -2.84 -19.79 4.76
C LEU A 5 -2.08 -18.52 4.38
N PHE A 6 -2.58 -17.36 4.79
CA PHE A 6 -1.92 -16.08 4.64
C PHE A 6 -1.05 -15.74 5.85
N ALA A 7 0.23 -15.42 5.64
CA ALA A 7 1.11 -14.84 6.64
C ALA A 7 1.31 -13.35 6.35
N THR A 8 0.80 -12.51 7.24
CA THR A 8 0.81 -11.04 7.06
C THR A 8 1.48 -10.34 8.23
N LEU A 9 1.74 -9.04 8.07
CA LEU A 9 2.35 -8.19 9.10
C LEU A 9 1.52 -6.92 9.30
N ASP A 10 1.55 -6.32 10.49
CA ASP A 10 0.87 -5.04 10.73
C ASP A 10 1.82 -3.89 10.42
N ALA A 11 1.93 -3.53 9.13
CA ALA A 11 2.70 -2.39 8.63
C ALA A 11 1.80 -1.31 8.00
N GLY A 12 0.55 -1.23 8.45
CA GLY A 12 -0.45 -0.31 7.93
C GLY A 12 -1.11 -0.82 6.65
N ARG A 13 -0.62 -0.38 5.47
CA ARG A 13 -1.36 -0.50 4.19
C ARG A 13 -1.09 -1.78 3.39
N ASN A 14 -0.44 -2.79 3.98
CA ASN A 14 -0.15 -4.06 3.33
C ASN A 14 -1.27 -5.10 3.44
N LEU A 15 -2.12 -5.00 4.47
CA LEU A 15 -3.24 -5.92 4.69
C LEU A 15 -4.38 -5.82 3.65
N PRO A 16 -4.79 -4.63 3.14
CA PRO A 16 -5.96 -4.52 2.27
C PRO A 16 -5.91 -5.38 1.00
N PRO A 17 -4.78 -5.50 0.26
CA PRO A 17 -4.71 -6.42 -0.87
C PRO A 17 -4.96 -7.89 -0.50
N ALA A 18 -4.39 -8.35 0.63
CA ALA A 18 -4.61 -9.71 1.12
C ALA A 18 -6.08 -9.94 1.49
N LEU A 19 -6.72 -8.97 2.17
CA LEU A 19 -8.14 -9.05 2.53
C LEU A 19 -9.06 -9.07 1.31
N GLY A 20 -8.79 -8.23 0.30
CA GLY A 20 -9.58 -8.20 -0.93
C GLY A 20 -9.60 -9.55 -1.62
N ILE A 21 -8.42 -10.17 -1.78
CA ILE A 21 -8.28 -11.51 -2.36
C ILE A 21 -8.92 -12.58 -1.47
N ALA A 22 -8.71 -12.52 -0.16
CA ALA A 22 -9.26 -13.49 0.79
C ALA A 22 -10.79 -13.53 0.76
N ARG A 23 -11.47 -12.38 0.70
CA ARG A 23 -12.93 -12.33 0.58
C ARG A 23 -13.43 -13.08 -0.64
N GLU A 24 -12.69 -12.98 -1.75
CA GLU A 24 -13.07 -13.66 -2.98
C GLU A 24 -12.84 -15.15 -2.92
N LEU A 25 -11.74 -15.60 -2.31
CA LEU A 25 -11.52 -17.01 -2.03
C LEU A 25 -12.60 -17.60 -1.10
N VAL A 26 -12.97 -16.89 -0.03
CA VAL A 26 -14.06 -17.29 0.87
C VAL A 26 -15.39 -17.38 0.11
N ARG A 27 -15.70 -16.36 -0.70
CA ARG A 27 -16.92 -16.32 -1.53
C ARG A 27 -17.00 -17.48 -2.51
N ASP A 28 -15.86 -17.90 -3.06
CA ASP A 28 -15.76 -19.03 -3.98
C ASP A 28 -15.70 -20.40 -3.24
N GLY A 29 -15.84 -20.40 -1.90
CA GLY A 29 -16.00 -21.61 -1.07
C GLY A 29 -14.70 -22.24 -0.59
N HIS A 30 -13.58 -21.52 -0.66
CA HIS A 30 -12.28 -21.97 -0.13
C HIS A 30 -12.18 -21.68 1.38
N ARG A 31 -11.38 -22.50 2.09
CA ARG A 31 -11.02 -22.22 3.47
C ARG A 31 -9.86 -21.22 3.46
N VAL A 32 -10.01 -20.11 4.18
CA VAL A 32 -8.98 -19.07 4.25
C VAL A 32 -8.61 -18.81 5.69
N ARG A 33 -7.32 -18.91 5.98
CA ARG A 33 -6.74 -18.69 7.30
C ARG A 33 -5.68 -17.60 7.24
N PHE A 34 -5.55 -16.84 8.32
CA PHE A 34 -4.50 -15.84 8.47
C PHE A 34 -3.71 -16.07 9.75
N LEU A 35 -2.39 -15.95 9.61
CA LEU A 35 -1.45 -15.76 10.69
C LEU A 35 -0.95 -14.30 10.62
N GLY A 36 -1.13 -13.55 11.70
CA GLY A 36 -0.89 -12.10 11.71
C GLY A 36 -0.78 -11.51 13.11
N HIS A 37 -0.63 -10.18 13.21
CA HIS A 37 -0.65 -9.51 14.50
C HIS A 37 -2.07 -9.37 15.03
N ALA A 38 -2.27 -9.42 16.35
CA ALA A 38 -3.60 -9.42 16.98
C ALA A 38 -4.52 -8.27 16.52
N ARG A 39 -3.97 -7.10 16.18
CA ARG A 39 -4.74 -5.94 15.66
C ARG A 39 -5.42 -6.19 14.31
N GLN A 40 -4.99 -7.22 13.58
CA GLN A 40 -5.54 -7.57 12.26
C GLN A 40 -6.76 -8.51 12.39
N ALA A 41 -7.07 -9.05 13.57
CA ALA A 41 -8.15 -10.02 13.78
C ALA A 41 -9.51 -9.54 13.24
N GLY A 42 -9.99 -8.39 13.73
CA GLY A 42 -11.30 -7.85 13.37
C GLY A 42 -11.55 -7.74 11.86
N PRO A 43 -10.70 -7.05 11.07
CA PRO A 43 -10.93 -6.96 9.63
C PRO A 43 -10.75 -8.29 8.86
N ILE A 44 -9.95 -9.23 9.38
CA ILE A 44 -9.77 -10.57 8.80
C ILE A 44 -11.02 -11.44 9.03
N GLU A 45 -11.51 -11.49 10.26
CA GLU A 45 -12.70 -12.26 10.63
C GLU A 45 -13.94 -11.70 9.93
N ALA A 46 -14.05 -10.36 9.81
CA ALA A 46 -15.11 -9.71 9.03
C ALA A 46 -15.05 -10.03 7.51
N ALA A 47 -13.90 -10.50 7.01
CA ALA A 47 -13.78 -11.01 5.64
C ALA A 47 -14.20 -12.48 5.49
N GLY A 48 -14.60 -13.14 6.59
CA GLY A 48 -15.00 -14.54 6.63
C GLY A 48 -13.83 -15.52 6.73
N ALA A 49 -12.63 -15.05 7.04
CA ALA A 49 -11.44 -15.88 7.21
C ALA A 49 -11.18 -16.22 8.68
N GLU A 50 -10.56 -17.38 8.93
CA GLU A 50 -10.08 -17.76 10.26
C GLU A 50 -8.81 -16.96 10.60
N PHE A 51 -8.66 -16.56 11.86
CA PHE A 51 -7.51 -15.78 12.31
C PHE A 51 -6.77 -16.44 13.47
N ARG A 52 -5.44 -16.40 13.41
CA ARG A 52 -4.55 -16.71 14.52
C ARG A 52 -3.52 -15.60 14.69
N ALA A 53 -3.39 -15.11 15.92
CA ALA A 53 -2.37 -14.13 16.25
C ALA A 53 -0.99 -14.79 16.40
N TYR A 54 0.06 -14.08 16.03
CA TYR A 54 1.41 -14.42 16.44
C TYR A 54 1.54 -14.39 17.97
N GLY A 55 2.31 -15.32 18.53
CA GLY A 55 2.50 -15.44 19.98
C GLY A 55 3.48 -14.42 20.56
N HIS A 56 4.51 -14.04 19.79
CA HIS A 56 5.63 -13.23 20.31
C HIS A 56 6.00 -12.00 19.47
N SER A 57 5.39 -11.79 18.31
CA SER A 57 5.76 -10.66 17.46
C SER A 57 5.12 -9.35 17.95
N GLN A 58 5.96 -8.34 18.17
CA GLN A 58 5.49 -6.99 18.48
C GLN A 58 5.01 -6.34 17.18
N PRO A 59 3.79 -5.76 17.15
CA PRO A 59 3.34 -5.07 15.97
C PRO A 59 4.20 -3.82 15.75
N MET A 60 4.35 -3.41 14.49
CA MET A 60 5.08 -2.18 14.19
C MET A 60 4.34 -1.02 14.86
N ALA A 61 5.02 -0.26 15.73
CA ALA A 61 4.49 0.98 16.30
C ALA A 61 4.62 2.09 15.25
N PRO A 62 3.55 2.47 14.53
CA PRO A 62 3.68 3.33 13.35
C PRO A 62 3.86 4.82 13.72
N ALA A 63 3.71 5.16 15.01
CA ALA A 63 3.50 6.53 15.49
C ALA A 63 4.75 7.21 16.06
N ASP A 64 5.83 6.46 16.34
CA ASP A 64 7.02 7.06 16.94
C ASP A 64 7.93 7.68 15.89
N HIS A 65 8.38 8.91 16.16
CA HIS A 65 9.43 9.54 15.35
C HIS A 65 10.75 8.79 15.52
N MET A 66 11.10 8.01 14.50
CA MET A 66 12.35 7.25 14.47
C MET A 66 13.43 7.98 13.67
N SER A 67 14.65 7.98 14.20
CA SER A 67 15.84 8.32 13.42
C SER A 67 16.04 7.33 12.25
N ALA A 68 16.80 7.70 11.23
CA ALA A 68 17.07 6.82 10.09
C ALA A 68 17.69 5.47 10.50
N LEU A 69 18.59 5.46 11.50
CA LEU A 69 19.18 4.22 12.03
C LEU A 69 18.15 3.33 12.72
N GLN A 70 17.24 3.92 13.51
CA GLN A 70 16.15 3.18 14.14
C GLN A 70 15.19 2.60 13.11
N GLN A 71 14.88 3.33 12.04
CA GLN A 71 14.05 2.83 10.94
C GLN A 71 14.70 1.65 10.22
N ILE A 72 16.01 1.74 9.92
CA ILE A 72 16.77 0.63 9.32
C ILE A 72 16.74 -0.59 10.24
N SER A 73 17.00 -0.40 11.54
CA SER A 73 16.98 -1.47 12.53
C SER A 73 15.61 -2.14 12.63
N MET A 74 14.55 -1.33 12.66
CA MET A 74 13.15 -1.80 12.67
C MET A 74 12.83 -2.61 11.40
N MET A 75 13.13 -2.09 10.21
CA MET A 75 12.89 -2.80 8.94
C MET A 75 13.63 -4.14 8.89
N VAL A 76 14.92 -4.15 9.29
CA VAL A 76 15.72 -5.38 9.35
C VAL A 76 15.10 -6.36 10.35
N SER A 77 14.70 -5.91 11.53
CA SER A 77 14.08 -6.75 12.55
C SER A 77 12.78 -7.39 12.05
N VAL A 78 11.89 -6.59 11.47
CA VAL A 78 10.59 -7.06 10.96
C VAL A 78 10.78 -8.02 9.79
N PHE A 79 11.63 -7.69 8.82
CA PHE A 79 11.77 -8.51 7.61
C PHE A 79 12.48 -9.84 7.88
N THR A 80 13.24 -9.92 8.97
CA THR A 80 14.03 -11.11 9.33
C THR A 80 13.56 -11.77 10.63
N ASP A 81 12.32 -11.51 11.05
CA ASP A 81 11.75 -12.08 12.27
C ASP A 81 11.66 -13.61 12.19
N ALA A 82 12.54 -14.28 12.92
CA ALA A 82 12.60 -15.74 12.98
C ALA A 82 11.47 -16.35 13.83
N GLY A 83 10.83 -15.56 14.70
CA GLY A 83 9.64 -15.96 15.44
C GLY A 83 8.46 -16.15 14.50
N ILE A 84 8.16 -15.15 13.67
CA ILE A 84 7.11 -15.25 12.63
C ILE A 84 7.38 -16.45 11.70
N ALA A 85 8.62 -16.63 11.26
CA ALA A 85 9.00 -17.75 10.39
C ALA A 85 8.76 -19.12 11.05
N ARG A 86 9.08 -19.25 12.35
CA ARG A 86 8.86 -20.48 13.13
C ARG A 86 7.37 -20.75 13.35
N GLU A 87 6.61 -19.73 13.73
CA GLU A 87 5.18 -19.84 13.98
C GLU A 87 4.41 -20.21 12.71
N LEU A 88 4.80 -19.66 11.54
CA LEU A 88 4.25 -20.08 10.25
C LEU A 88 4.51 -21.57 9.97
N ALA A 89 5.73 -22.04 10.20
CA ALA A 89 6.10 -23.44 10.00
C ALA A 89 5.44 -24.38 11.02
N GLU A 90 5.19 -23.92 12.25
CA GLU A 90 4.42 -24.65 13.27
C GLU A 90 2.94 -24.74 12.88
N GLU A 91 2.35 -23.64 12.41
CA GLU A 91 0.96 -23.62 11.97
C GLU A 91 0.74 -24.55 10.77
N ALA A 92 1.61 -24.46 9.76
CA ALA A 92 1.55 -25.33 8.60
C ALA A 92 1.83 -26.81 8.91
N ARG A 93 2.53 -27.13 10.01
CA ARG A 93 2.67 -28.53 10.48
C ARG A 93 1.45 -29.00 11.27
N ARG A 94 0.83 -28.12 12.05
CA ARG A 94 -0.34 -28.42 12.87
C ARG A 94 -1.57 -28.69 12.01
N ASP A 95 -1.80 -27.84 11.01
CA ASP A 95 -2.95 -27.89 10.12
C ASP A 95 -2.47 -27.53 8.70
N PRO A 96 -2.00 -28.51 7.90
CA PRO A 96 -1.34 -28.27 6.62
C PRO A 96 -2.24 -27.56 5.58
N PRO A 97 -1.86 -26.36 5.10
CA PRO A 97 -2.56 -25.71 4.00
C PRO A 97 -2.13 -26.28 2.64
N ASP A 98 -2.99 -26.15 1.64
CA ASP A 98 -2.64 -26.47 0.25
C ASP A 98 -1.70 -25.42 -0.34
N VAL A 99 -1.88 -24.15 0.03
CA VAL A 99 -1.06 -23.01 -0.44
C VAL A 99 -0.81 -22.02 0.70
N VAL A 100 0.44 -21.57 0.83
CA VAL A 100 0.85 -20.51 1.76
C VAL A 100 1.13 -19.22 0.99
N ILE A 101 0.47 -18.14 1.40
CA ILE A 101 0.67 -16.80 0.85
C ILE A 101 1.41 -15.95 1.88
N VAL A 102 2.60 -15.45 1.54
CA VAL A 102 3.43 -14.67 2.47
C VAL A 102 3.62 -13.25 1.96
N ASP A 103 3.39 -12.27 2.81
CA ASP A 103 3.69 -10.86 2.51
C ASP A 103 5.16 -10.68 2.08
N CYS A 104 5.40 -9.90 1.02
CA CYS A 104 6.72 -9.71 0.44
C CYS A 104 7.77 -9.09 1.40
N LEU A 105 7.33 -8.50 2.51
CA LEU A 105 8.21 -7.94 3.53
C LEU A 105 8.70 -9.01 4.53
N LEU A 106 8.02 -10.15 4.68
CA LEU A 106 8.36 -11.19 5.65
C LEU A 106 9.39 -12.19 5.08
N LEU A 107 10.60 -11.71 4.77
CA LEU A 107 11.64 -12.50 4.08
C LEU A 107 12.03 -13.78 4.82
N ALA A 108 12.15 -13.74 6.15
CA ALA A 108 12.42 -14.96 6.93
C ALA A 108 11.30 -16.00 6.82
N ALA A 109 10.04 -15.55 6.78
CA ALA A 109 8.87 -16.44 6.65
C ALA A 109 8.78 -17.05 5.24
N ILE A 110 9.05 -16.26 4.19
CA ILE A 110 9.14 -16.76 2.81
C ILE A 110 10.20 -17.85 2.71
N ASP A 111 11.39 -17.59 3.25
CA ASP A 111 12.51 -18.54 3.20
C ASP A 111 12.21 -19.83 3.98
N ALA A 112 11.59 -19.71 5.16
CA ALA A 112 11.20 -20.86 5.98
C ALA A 112 10.10 -21.70 5.32
N ALA A 113 9.05 -21.07 4.78
CA ALA A 113 7.98 -21.78 4.09
C ALA A 113 8.50 -22.56 2.88
N ALA A 114 9.34 -21.92 2.05
CA ALA A 114 9.95 -22.58 0.89
C ALA A 114 10.89 -23.73 1.30
N LYS A 115 11.71 -23.56 2.34
CA LYS A 115 12.59 -24.63 2.85
C LYS A 115 11.83 -25.79 3.48
N ALA A 116 10.64 -25.54 4.02
CA ALA A 116 9.74 -26.57 4.54
C ALA A 116 8.99 -27.31 3.42
N GLY A 117 9.18 -26.95 2.15
CA GLY A 117 8.51 -27.58 1.01
C GLY A 117 7.05 -27.19 0.85
N LEU A 118 6.61 -26.09 1.49
CA LEU A 118 5.25 -25.57 1.34
C LEU A 118 5.09 -24.89 -0.01
N ARG A 119 3.94 -25.10 -0.67
CA ARG A 119 3.57 -24.38 -1.91
C ARG A 119 3.42 -22.89 -1.60
N THR A 120 4.43 -22.10 -1.95
CA THR A 120 4.61 -20.74 -1.44
C THR A 120 4.37 -19.71 -2.53
N VAL A 121 3.45 -18.78 -2.26
CA VAL A 121 3.20 -17.58 -3.06
C VAL A 121 3.64 -16.34 -2.29
N VAL A 122 4.44 -15.48 -2.91
CA VAL A 122 4.78 -14.16 -2.34
C VAL A 122 3.75 -13.13 -2.80
N LEU A 123 3.10 -12.47 -1.86
CA LEU A 123 2.16 -11.39 -2.13
C LEU A 123 2.88 -10.03 -2.11
N VAL A 124 2.98 -9.38 -3.26
CA VAL A 124 3.61 -8.06 -3.41
C VAL A 124 2.52 -6.99 -3.49
N HIS A 125 2.44 -6.13 -2.47
CA HIS A 125 1.41 -5.06 -2.33
C HIS A 125 1.90 -3.65 -2.72
N SER A 126 2.98 -3.58 -3.49
CA SER A 126 3.64 -2.36 -3.96
C SER A 126 4.21 -2.59 -5.38
N PHE A 127 4.94 -1.64 -5.95
CA PHE A 127 5.61 -1.86 -7.22
C PHE A 127 6.68 -2.95 -7.12
N TYR A 128 6.56 -4.00 -7.93
CA TYR A 128 7.52 -5.08 -8.03
C TYR A 128 8.89 -4.59 -8.53
N ALA A 129 8.92 -3.59 -9.43
CA ALA A 129 10.16 -2.94 -9.86
C ALA A 129 11.00 -2.37 -8.70
N PHE A 130 10.35 -1.99 -7.60
CA PHE A 130 11.05 -1.49 -6.42
C PHE A 130 11.90 -2.61 -5.78
N PHE A 131 11.33 -3.80 -5.62
CA PHE A 131 11.99 -4.96 -5.03
C PHE A 131 13.06 -5.56 -5.95
N ASP A 132 12.86 -5.55 -7.27
CA ASP A 132 13.85 -6.03 -8.23
C ASP A 132 14.96 -4.99 -8.57
N GLY A 133 14.79 -3.74 -8.10
CA GLY A 133 15.68 -2.63 -8.40
C GLY A 133 16.17 -1.85 -7.17
N PRO A 134 15.67 -0.62 -6.90
CA PRO A 134 16.20 0.27 -5.87
C PRO A 134 16.34 -0.33 -4.47
N PHE A 135 15.39 -1.17 -4.04
CA PHE A 135 15.43 -1.79 -2.71
C PHE A 135 16.72 -2.58 -2.47
N ARG A 136 17.27 -3.20 -3.53
CA ARG A 136 18.49 -4.01 -3.48
C ARG A 136 19.76 -3.22 -3.14
N ARG A 137 19.72 -1.90 -3.30
CA ARG A 137 20.87 -1.01 -3.08
C ARG A 137 20.82 -0.31 -1.72
N THR A 138 19.85 -0.66 -0.87
CA THR A 138 19.69 -0.03 0.44
C THR A 138 20.56 -0.69 1.51
N PRO A 139 20.94 0.06 2.58
CA PRO A 139 21.63 -0.52 3.74
C PRO A 139 20.83 -1.65 4.42
N VAL A 140 19.49 -1.53 4.44
CA VAL A 140 18.57 -2.58 4.94
C VAL A 140 18.83 -3.89 4.18
N THR A 141 18.83 -3.85 2.86
CA THR A 141 19.07 -5.06 2.05
C THR A 141 20.48 -5.62 2.22
N ALA A 142 21.50 -4.78 2.39
CA ALA A 142 22.86 -5.26 2.66
C ALA A 142 22.93 -6.06 3.97
N ILE A 143 22.33 -5.55 5.05
CA ILE A 143 22.29 -6.23 6.35
C ILE A 143 21.48 -7.53 6.27
N ILE A 144 20.32 -7.50 5.61
CA ILE A 144 19.46 -8.68 5.40
C ILE A 144 20.20 -9.75 4.59
N ALA A 145 20.91 -9.37 3.54
CA ALA A 145 21.69 -10.30 2.71
C ALA A 145 22.82 -10.95 3.51
N ALA A 146 23.49 -10.21 4.40
CA ALA A 146 24.51 -10.75 5.31
C ALA A 146 23.93 -11.80 6.29
N ARG A 147 22.62 -11.78 6.55
CA ARG A 147 21.90 -12.82 7.31
C ARG A 147 21.45 -14.01 6.45
N GLY A 148 21.85 -14.07 5.18
CA GLY A 148 21.45 -15.13 4.23
C GLY A 148 20.04 -14.97 3.65
N LEU A 149 19.37 -13.85 3.91
CA LEU A 149 17.97 -13.58 3.53
C LEU A 149 17.85 -12.57 2.37
N GLY A 150 18.84 -12.54 1.48
CA GLY A 150 18.87 -11.61 0.34
C GLY A 150 17.54 -11.61 -0.45
N PRO A 151 16.83 -10.46 -0.58
CA PRO A 151 15.44 -10.42 -1.07
C PRO A 151 15.23 -11.13 -2.41
N ARG A 152 16.12 -10.89 -3.39
CA ARG A 152 16.04 -11.55 -4.71
C ARG A 152 16.05 -13.07 -4.60
N HIS A 153 16.97 -13.60 -3.79
CA HIS A 153 17.15 -15.04 -3.61
C HIS A 153 15.96 -15.66 -2.88
N VAL A 154 15.50 -14.99 -1.82
CA VAL A 154 14.33 -15.41 -1.04
C VAL A 154 13.06 -15.41 -1.90
N MET A 155 12.80 -14.35 -2.66
CA MET A 155 11.63 -14.28 -3.55
C MET A 155 11.69 -15.33 -4.67
N GLN A 156 12.88 -15.67 -5.18
CA GLN A 156 13.05 -16.70 -6.21
C GLN A 156 12.79 -18.13 -5.72
N ARG A 157 12.88 -18.38 -4.40
CA ARG A 157 12.53 -19.66 -3.77
C ARG A 157 11.04 -19.94 -3.75
N ALA A 158 10.21 -18.89 -3.78
CA ALA A 158 8.78 -19.08 -3.90
C ALA A 158 8.40 -19.70 -5.24
N ASP A 159 7.29 -20.42 -5.25
CA ASP A 159 6.75 -21.05 -6.46
C ASP A 159 6.09 -20.00 -7.37
N ARG A 160 5.45 -18.99 -6.76
CA ARG A 160 4.81 -17.87 -7.46
C ARG A 160 5.01 -16.55 -6.73
N ILE A 161 4.92 -15.46 -7.48
CA ILE A 161 4.89 -14.09 -7.00
C ILE A 161 3.60 -13.47 -7.54
N LEU A 162 2.70 -13.06 -6.66
CA LEU A 162 1.46 -12.38 -7.00
C LEU A 162 1.62 -10.89 -6.74
N VAL A 163 1.64 -10.09 -7.81
CA VAL A 163 1.81 -8.64 -7.73
C VAL A 163 0.47 -7.93 -7.80
N CYS A 164 0.12 -7.26 -6.70
CA CYS A 164 -1.12 -6.51 -6.50
C CYS A 164 -0.97 -5.04 -6.92
N SER A 165 -0.52 -4.83 -8.16
CA SER A 165 -0.33 -3.50 -8.75
C SER A 165 -0.74 -3.48 -10.21
N ASP A 166 -1.09 -2.30 -10.72
CA ASP A 166 -1.33 -2.10 -12.16
C ASP A 166 -0.03 -2.29 -12.94
N PRO A 167 0.04 -3.27 -13.87
CA PRO A 167 1.27 -3.55 -14.61
C PRO A 167 1.65 -2.43 -15.57
N LEU A 168 0.74 -1.56 -16.00
CA LEU A 168 1.11 -0.43 -16.88
C LEU A 168 1.71 0.75 -16.12
N LEU A 169 1.53 0.82 -14.79
CA LEU A 169 2.19 1.82 -13.94
C LEU A 169 3.49 1.30 -13.34
N ASP A 170 3.60 0.00 -13.12
CA ASP A 170 4.81 -0.61 -12.58
C ASP A 170 5.89 -0.73 -13.67
N PRO A 171 7.10 -0.16 -13.48
CA PRO A 171 8.18 -0.32 -14.45
C PRO A 171 8.56 -1.78 -14.76
N ALA A 172 8.20 -2.73 -13.88
CA ALA A 172 8.40 -4.15 -14.08
C ALA A 172 7.17 -4.87 -14.65
N GLY A 173 6.16 -4.16 -15.16
CA GLY A 173 4.88 -4.73 -15.59
C GLY A 173 4.94 -5.81 -16.67
N SER A 174 6.02 -5.86 -17.46
CA SER A 174 6.27 -6.92 -18.45
C SER A 174 7.04 -8.12 -17.87
N ALA A 175 7.47 -8.05 -16.61
CA ALA A 175 8.18 -9.14 -15.96
C ALA A 175 7.24 -10.33 -15.73
N ASN A 176 7.64 -11.48 -16.25
CA ASN A 176 6.94 -12.75 -16.04
C ASN A 176 7.68 -13.68 -15.07
N GLY A 177 8.93 -13.35 -14.69
CA GLY A 177 9.76 -14.16 -13.79
C GLY A 177 9.86 -15.63 -14.19
N ASN A 178 10.03 -15.94 -15.48
CA ASN A 178 9.98 -17.32 -16.01
C ASN A 178 8.65 -18.04 -15.73
N GLY A 179 7.54 -17.30 -15.81
CA GLY A 179 6.19 -17.79 -15.50
C GLY A 179 5.84 -17.79 -14.01
N LYS A 180 6.74 -17.31 -13.12
CA LYS A 180 6.45 -17.21 -11.68
C LYS A 180 5.66 -15.96 -11.29
N VAL A 181 5.75 -14.88 -12.06
CA VAL A 181 5.12 -13.60 -11.71
C VAL A 181 3.74 -13.52 -12.35
N GLY A 182 2.72 -13.43 -11.51
CA GLY A 182 1.33 -13.16 -11.90
C GLY A 182 0.93 -11.76 -11.44
N TRP A 183 0.24 -11.01 -12.30
CA TRP A 183 -0.26 -9.68 -12.00
C TRP A 183 -1.75 -9.74 -11.75
N SER A 184 -2.18 -9.45 -10.53
CA SER A 184 -3.62 -9.34 -10.26
C SER A 184 -4.18 -7.99 -10.73
N GLY A 185 -3.33 -6.96 -10.82
CA GLY A 185 -3.78 -5.58 -10.88
C GLY A 185 -3.81 -4.97 -9.47
N ALA A 186 -4.08 -3.68 -9.37
CA ALA A 186 -4.22 -3.07 -8.05
C ALA A 186 -5.48 -3.59 -7.34
N VAL A 187 -5.30 -4.14 -6.14
CA VAL A 187 -6.42 -4.58 -5.30
C VAL A 187 -6.94 -3.36 -4.55
N VAL A 188 -8.02 -2.78 -5.05
CA VAL A 188 -8.64 -1.57 -4.49
C VAL A 188 -10.14 -1.77 -4.32
N GLU A 189 -10.68 -1.27 -3.21
CA GLU A 189 -12.11 -1.31 -2.93
C GLU A 189 -12.69 0.06 -3.29
N VAL A 190 -13.24 0.17 -4.51
CA VAL A 190 -13.86 1.40 -5.00
C VAL A 190 -15.35 1.33 -4.76
N GLN A 191 -15.87 2.21 -3.92
CA GLN A 191 -17.30 2.42 -3.79
C GLN A 191 -17.68 3.65 -4.62
N GLN A 192 -18.53 3.46 -5.63
CA GLN A 192 -19.20 4.60 -6.25
C GLN A 192 -20.42 4.94 -5.39
N PRO A 193 -20.62 6.21 -5.00
CA PRO A 193 -21.82 6.61 -4.29
C PRO A 193 -23.03 6.33 -5.17
N ALA A 194 -24.03 5.62 -4.63
CA ALA A 194 -25.27 5.32 -5.35
C ALA A 194 -26.02 6.59 -5.76
N ASN A 195 -25.84 7.68 -5.00
CA ASN A 195 -26.31 9.01 -5.32
C ASN A 195 -25.18 10.01 -5.01
N PRO A 196 -24.36 10.42 -5.99
CA PRO A 196 -23.31 11.39 -5.76
C PRO A 196 -23.93 12.71 -5.30
N ALA A 197 -23.36 13.32 -4.26
CA ALA A 197 -23.78 14.64 -3.86
C ALA A 197 -23.59 15.62 -5.04
N PRO A 198 -24.47 16.62 -5.21
CA PRO A 198 -24.20 17.68 -6.16
C PRO A 198 -22.84 18.32 -5.83
N PRO A 199 -22.03 18.68 -6.84
CA PRO A 199 -20.74 19.29 -6.58
C PRO A 199 -20.94 20.54 -5.72
N GLY A 200 -20.13 20.66 -4.67
CA GLY A 200 -20.07 21.85 -3.84
C GLY A 200 -19.66 23.07 -4.67
N LEU A 201 -19.72 24.26 -4.04
CA LEU A 201 -19.33 25.49 -4.71
C LEU A 201 -17.88 25.44 -5.20
N TRP A 202 -16.99 24.76 -4.45
CA TRP A 202 -15.56 24.67 -4.71
C TRP A 202 -15.08 23.22 -4.87
N PRO A 203 -14.06 22.95 -5.70
CA PRO A 203 -13.43 21.64 -5.79
C PRO A 203 -12.90 21.16 -4.43
N ARG A 204 -13.19 19.91 -4.07
CA ARG A 204 -12.71 19.32 -2.81
C ARG A 204 -11.38 18.59 -3.01
N VAL A 205 -10.40 18.81 -2.14
CA VAL A 205 -9.08 18.18 -2.21
C VAL A 205 -8.82 17.39 -0.94
N LEU A 206 -8.33 16.16 -1.09
CA LEU A 206 -7.84 15.35 0.02
C LEU A 206 -6.33 15.55 0.20
N VAL A 207 -5.87 15.85 1.40
CA VAL A 207 -4.45 15.80 1.79
C VAL A 207 -4.25 14.63 2.76
N SER A 208 -3.44 13.65 2.36
CA SER A 208 -3.23 12.43 3.13
C SER A 208 -1.76 11.97 3.10
N LEU A 209 -1.13 11.91 4.27
CA LEU A 209 0.32 11.66 4.38
C LEU A 209 0.75 10.31 4.96
N SER A 210 -0.03 9.23 4.84
CA SER A 210 0.23 7.87 5.40
C SER A 210 -0.31 7.64 6.80
N THR A 211 -0.31 6.36 7.18
CA THR A 211 -0.54 5.86 8.53
C THR A 211 0.76 5.63 9.31
N THR A 212 1.91 5.83 8.66
CA THR A 212 3.27 5.65 9.23
C THR A 212 3.93 7.01 9.40
N ALA A 213 4.61 7.21 10.53
CA ALA A 213 5.40 8.40 10.80
C ALA A 213 6.62 8.49 9.88
N PHE A 214 6.80 9.63 9.21
CA PHE A 214 8.02 9.93 8.45
C PHE A 214 8.67 11.24 8.93
N PRO A 215 10.00 11.37 8.90
CA PRO A 215 10.66 12.63 9.22
C PRO A 215 10.16 13.78 8.33
N GLY A 216 9.80 14.91 8.94
CA GLY A 216 9.34 16.12 8.23
C GLY A 216 7.90 16.06 7.72
N GLN A 217 7.14 15.00 8.03
CA GLN A 217 5.75 14.82 7.58
C GLN A 217 4.81 15.92 8.13
N GLU A 218 4.90 16.25 9.42
CA GLU A 218 4.12 17.33 10.04
C GLU A 218 4.44 18.69 9.42
N ALA A 219 5.74 18.98 9.23
CA ALA A 219 6.20 20.21 8.60
C ALA A 219 5.69 20.32 7.15
N PHE A 220 5.69 19.21 6.39
CA PHE A 220 5.10 19.20 5.05
C PHE A 220 3.58 19.40 5.10
N LEU A 221 2.88 18.77 6.04
CA LEU A 221 1.45 18.93 6.20
C LEU A 221 1.08 20.38 6.49
N GLN A 222 1.80 21.05 7.39
CA GLN A 222 1.62 22.48 7.65
C GLN A 222 1.91 23.34 6.40
N LYS A 223 2.93 22.99 5.59
CA LYS A 223 3.16 23.68 4.31
C LYS A 223 2.02 23.47 3.32
N ALA A 224 1.42 22.29 3.26
CA ALA A 224 0.27 22.02 2.42
C ALA A 224 -0.97 22.82 2.91
N LEU A 225 -1.19 22.92 4.22
CA LEU A 225 -2.23 23.78 4.80
C LEU A 225 -2.00 25.26 4.45
N ASN A 226 -0.77 25.74 4.58
CA ASN A 226 -0.44 27.12 4.19
C ASN A 226 -0.61 27.37 2.68
N ALA A 227 -0.49 26.33 1.85
CA ALA A 227 -0.62 26.43 0.40
C ALA A 227 -2.07 26.62 -0.06
N VAL A 228 -3.05 26.28 0.79
CA VAL A 228 -4.49 26.28 0.43
C VAL A 228 -5.29 27.41 1.07
N THR A 229 -4.70 28.22 1.95
CA THR A 229 -5.39 29.23 2.79
C THR A 229 -6.33 30.17 2.04
N ASP A 230 -5.98 30.56 0.81
CA ASP A 230 -6.75 31.51 -0.01
C ASP A 230 -7.14 30.93 -1.37
N LEU A 231 -7.06 29.61 -1.53
CA LEU A 231 -7.49 28.95 -2.77
C LEU A 231 -8.99 28.65 -2.73
N PRO A 232 -9.71 28.75 -3.86
CA PRO A 232 -11.14 28.45 -3.95
C PRO A 232 -11.36 26.92 -3.94
N LEU A 233 -10.99 26.28 -2.84
CA LEU A 233 -10.99 24.83 -2.64
C LEU A 233 -11.61 24.51 -1.28
N GLU A 234 -12.32 23.39 -1.19
CA GLU A 234 -12.60 22.73 0.08
C GLU A 234 -11.49 21.72 0.36
N VAL A 235 -10.92 21.70 1.56
CA VAL A 235 -9.80 20.80 1.86
C VAL A 235 -10.15 19.88 3.02
N VAL A 236 -9.96 18.58 2.81
CA VAL A 236 -10.08 17.57 3.86
C VAL A 236 -8.70 16.98 4.10
N VAL A 237 -8.28 16.96 5.36
CA VAL A 237 -6.97 16.43 5.75
C VAL A 237 -7.15 15.20 6.61
N THR A 238 -6.38 14.14 6.33
CA THR A 238 -6.22 13.01 7.25
C THR A 238 -4.79 12.93 7.77
N THR A 239 -4.60 13.07 9.08
CA THR A 239 -3.26 13.15 9.70
C THR A 239 -2.65 11.78 10.00
N GLY A 240 -3.47 10.73 10.15
CA GLY A 240 -3.02 9.43 10.63
C GLY A 240 -2.66 9.46 12.12
N PRO A 241 -2.17 8.34 12.68
CA PRO A 241 -1.85 8.25 14.11
C PRO A 241 -0.57 9.00 14.51
N ALA A 242 0.28 9.35 13.53
CA ALA A 242 1.61 9.91 13.77
C ALA A 242 1.61 11.44 14.02
N ILE A 243 0.55 12.14 13.61
CA ILE A 243 0.46 13.60 13.73
C ILE A 243 -0.81 13.94 14.49
N ASP A 244 -0.67 14.73 15.55
CA ASP A 244 -1.81 15.23 16.30
C ASP A 244 -2.48 16.40 15.55
N PRO A 245 -3.78 16.29 15.17
CA PRO A 245 -4.48 17.38 14.49
C PRO A 245 -4.41 18.73 15.20
N ALA A 246 -4.36 18.74 16.53
CA ALA A 246 -4.31 19.98 17.32
C ALA A 246 -2.99 20.77 17.14
N GLY A 247 -1.92 20.13 16.67
CA GLY A 247 -0.65 20.79 16.36
C GLY A 247 -0.66 21.58 15.05
N LEU A 248 -1.68 21.39 14.22
CA LEU A 248 -1.77 21.99 12.89
C LEU A 248 -2.62 23.26 12.90
N ARG A 249 -2.17 24.28 12.17
CA ARG A 249 -2.96 25.48 11.88
C ARG A 249 -3.69 25.30 10.56
N ALA A 250 -4.96 24.93 10.65
CA ALA A 250 -5.84 24.76 9.49
C ALA A 250 -6.46 26.12 9.08
N PRO A 251 -6.46 26.46 7.77
CA PRO A 251 -7.19 27.62 7.28
C PRO A 251 -8.70 27.38 7.24
N ALA A 252 -9.49 28.44 7.04
CA ALA A 252 -10.95 28.40 7.14
C ALA A 252 -11.62 27.44 6.16
N ASN A 253 -10.99 27.16 5.01
CA ASN A 253 -11.49 26.23 3.99
C ASN A 253 -11.07 24.77 4.23
N THR A 254 -10.49 24.45 5.40
CA THR A 254 -9.93 23.13 5.69
C THR A 254 -10.57 22.49 6.92
N ILE A 255 -10.90 21.20 6.80
CA ILE A 255 -11.30 20.34 7.91
C ILE A 255 -10.25 19.24 8.11
N VAL A 256 -9.75 19.12 9.34
CA VAL A 256 -8.70 18.15 9.69
C VAL A 256 -9.31 17.02 10.51
N HIS A 257 -9.05 15.79 10.07
CA HIS A 257 -9.42 14.57 10.75
C HIS A 257 -8.19 13.74 11.08
N ARG A 258 -8.21 13.05 12.23
CA ARG A 258 -7.19 12.04 12.53
C ARG A 258 -7.28 10.87 11.56
N TYR A 259 -8.51 10.42 11.30
CA TYR A 259 -8.80 9.32 10.38
C TYR A 259 -10.13 9.56 9.68
N LEU A 260 -10.16 9.29 8.38
CA LEU A 260 -11.37 9.10 7.58
C LEU A 260 -11.11 7.96 6.60
N PRO A 261 -12.10 7.10 6.31
CA PRO A 261 -11.97 6.11 5.26
C PRO A 261 -11.85 6.81 3.91
N HIS A 262 -10.67 6.71 3.27
CA HIS A 262 -10.42 7.40 2.01
C HIS A 262 -11.36 6.97 0.89
N ARG A 263 -11.86 5.72 0.91
CA ARG A 263 -12.88 5.22 -0.03
C ARG A 263 -14.21 5.99 0.05
N ASP A 264 -14.51 6.60 1.19
CA ASP A 264 -15.76 7.36 1.41
C ASP A 264 -15.58 8.83 1.02
N VAL A 265 -14.36 9.38 1.15
CA VAL A 265 -14.07 10.80 0.89
C VAL A 265 -13.67 11.05 -0.57
N MET A 266 -12.89 10.14 -1.18
CA MET A 266 -12.37 10.28 -2.53
C MET A 266 -13.44 10.43 -3.63
N PRO A 267 -14.64 9.82 -3.56
CA PRO A 267 -15.69 10.04 -4.54
C PRO A 267 -16.07 11.52 -4.75
N ASP A 268 -15.98 12.33 -3.70
CA ASP A 268 -16.33 13.75 -3.73
C ASP A 268 -15.14 14.66 -3.99
N CYS A 269 -13.93 14.10 -4.18
CA CYS A 269 -12.72 14.87 -4.39
C CYS A 269 -12.47 15.19 -5.88
N SER A 270 -11.70 16.24 -6.10
CA SER A 270 -11.20 16.68 -7.39
C SER A 270 -9.72 16.35 -7.61
N ALA A 271 -8.93 16.23 -6.53
CA ALA A 271 -7.52 15.85 -6.55
C ALA A 271 -7.06 15.34 -5.16
N VAL A 272 -5.87 14.74 -5.11
CA VAL A 272 -5.25 14.25 -3.86
C VAL A 272 -3.81 14.75 -3.74
N ILE A 273 -3.43 15.29 -2.58
CA ILE A 273 -2.03 15.47 -2.18
C ILE A 273 -1.61 14.29 -1.32
N GLY A 274 -0.51 13.62 -1.67
CA GLY A 274 0.02 12.52 -0.89
C GLY A 274 1.52 12.33 -1.03
N HIS A 275 2.08 11.38 -0.28
CA HIS A 275 3.52 11.07 -0.36
C HIS A 275 3.88 10.00 -1.39
N GLY A 276 2.90 9.43 -2.09
CA GLY A 276 3.13 8.36 -3.06
C GLY A 276 3.07 6.95 -2.49
N GLY A 277 2.47 6.76 -1.30
CA GLY A 277 2.18 5.41 -0.79
C GLY A 277 1.24 4.65 -1.72
N HIS A 278 1.68 3.48 -2.18
CA HIS A 278 1.06 2.72 -3.27
C HIS A 278 -0.46 2.57 -3.13
N ALA A 279 -0.96 2.03 -2.01
CA ALA A 279 -2.39 1.79 -1.82
C ALA A 279 -3.27 3.06 -1.92
N THR A 280 -2.82 4.19 -1.34
CA THR A 280 -3.59 5.46 -1.42
C THR A 280 -3.58 5.99 -2.84
N THR A 281 -2.43 5.91 -3.52
CA THR A 281 -2.28 6.36 -4.90
C THR A 281 -3.15 5.53 -5.85
N MET A 282 -3.12 4.20 -5.72
CA MET A 282 -3.96 3.33 -6.55
C MET A 282 -5.44 3.57 -6.29
N LEU A 283 -5.85 3.77 -5.04
CA LEU A 283 -7.24 4.11 -4.71
C LEU A 283 -7.67 5.44 -5.35
N ALA A 284 -6.85 6.49 -5.21
CA ALA A 284 -7.12 7.79 -5.82
C ALA A 284 -7.26 7.69 -7.35
N LEU A 285 -6.32 7.01 -8.01
CA LEU A 285 -6.39 6.75 -9.45
C LEU A 285 -7.62 5.92 -9.81
N ALA A 286 -7.99 4.92 -9.00
CA ALA A 286 -9.19 4.13 -9.19
C ALA A 286 -10.49 4.93 -9.00
N HIS A 287 -10.46 6.09 -8.36
CA HIS A 287 -11.55 7.09 -8.37
C HIS A 287 -11.40 8.12 -9.51
N GLY A 288 -10.38 8.00 -10.36
CA GLY A 288 -10.09 8.93 -11.46
C GLY A 288 -9.52 10.27 -10.99
N LEU A 289 -8.95 10.32 -9.78
CA LEU A 289 -8.42 11.53 -9.19
C LEU A 289 -6.95 11.75 -9.59
N PRO A 290 -6.60 12.94 -10.12
CA PRO A 290 -5.20 13.29 -10.30
C PRO A 290 -4.52 13.57 -8.95
N LEU A 291 -3.19 13.40 -8.90
CA LEU A 291 -2.42 13.54 -7.67
C LEU A 291 -1.31 14.59 -7.73
N VAL A 292 -1.01 15.21 -6.59
CA VAL A 292 0.29 15.87 -6.33
C VAL A 292 1.04 15.02 -5.31
N ILE A 293 2.21 14.51 -5.70
CA ILE A 293 2.98 13.54 -4.93
C ILE A 293 4.27 14.17 -4.43
N ALA A 294 4.47 14.17 -3.11
CA ALA A 294 5.69 14.62 -2.45
C ALA A 294 6.33 13.45 -1.67
N PRO A 295 7.32 12.73 -2.22
CA PRO A 295 7.95 11.61 -1.53
C PRO A 295 8.61 12.04 -0.22
N MET A 296 8.30 11.33 0.86
CA MET A 296 8.77 11.59 2.23
C MET A 296 9.91 10.65 2.66
N HIS A 297 10.03 9.48 2.04
CA HIS A 297 11.04 8.48 2.42
C HIS A 297 11.89 8.01 1.23
N PRO A 298 13.23 8.13 1.29
CA PRO A 298 14.11 7.81 0.16
C PRO A 298 14.30 6.31 -0.08
N MET A 299 14.03 5.47 0.93
CA MET A 299 14.20 4.01 0.84
C MET A 299 12.88 3.27 0.60
N LEU A 300 11.81 3.97 0.23
CA LEU A 300 10.53 3.36 -0.17
C LEU A 300 10.25 3.66 -1.64
N ASP A 301 9.23 3.00 -2.19
CA ASP A 301 8.79 3.12 -3.58
C ASP A 301 8.14 4.47 -3.93
N GLN A 302 7.87 5.34 -2.95
CA GLN A 302 7.16 6.62 -3.08
C GLN A 302 7.60 7.47 -4.28
N ARG A 303 8.92 7.59 -4.52
CA ARG A 303 9.44 8.35 -5.67
C ARG A 303 9.15 7.64 -7.01
N MET A 304 9.24 6.31 -7.03
CA MET A 304 8.92 5.51 -8.21
C MET A 304 7.43 5.59 -8.54
N VAL A 305 6.56 5.49 -7.52
CA VAL A 305 5.12 5.71 -7.65
C VAL A 305 4.83 7.11 -8.18
N GLY A 306 5.41 8.15 -7.57
CA GLY A 306 5.22 9.52 -8.02
C GLY A 306 5.66 9.76 -9.46
N LYS A 307 6.78 9.15 -9.89
CA LYS A 307 7.23 9.24 -11.27
C LYS A 307 6.30 8.49 -12.24
N ALA A 308 5.82 7.29 -11.89
CA ALA A 308 4.88 6.54 -12.72
C ALA A 308 3.55 7.32 -12.92
N VAL A 309 3.04 7.96 -11.87
CA VAL A 309 1.84 8.82 -11.96
C VAL A 309 2.07 10.03 -12.86
N GLN A 310 3.23 10.68 -12.73
CA GLN A 310 3.60 11.82 -13.57
C GLN A 310 3.79 11.41 -15.04
N ASP A 311 4.48 10.31 -15.30
CA ASP A 311 4.73 9.78 -16.65
C ASP A 311 3.42 9.33 -17.33
N ALA A 312 2.44 8.86 -16.54
CA ALA A 312 1.08 8.57 -17.02
C ALA A 312 0.22 9.82 -17.25
N GLY A 313 0.73 11.03 -16.96
CA GLY A 313 -0.02 12.29 -17.06
C GLY A 313 -1.13 12.44 -16.02
N ALA A 314 -1.16 11.58 -14.99
CA ALA A 314 -2.22 11.52 -13.98
C ALA A 314 -1.87 12.32 -12.71
N GLY A 315 -0.78 13.08 -12.71
CA GLY A 315 -0.42 13.92 -11.58
C GLY A 315 0.95 14.58 -11.71
N LEU A 316 1.39 15.22 -10.65
CA LEU A 316 2.67 15.91 -10.55
C LEU A 316 3.52 15.35 -9.42
N LEU A 317 4.79 15.09 -9.72
CA LEU A 317 5.81 14.78 -8.72
C LEU A 317 6.51 16.06 -8.28
N ILE A 318 6.44 16.38 -6.99
CA ILE A 318 7.09 17.54 -6.37
C ILE A 318 8.11 17.10 -5.31
N LYS A 319 8.92 18.05 -4.82
CA LYS A 319 9.87 17.79 -3.74
C LYS A 319 9.16 17.98 -2.39
N ALA A 320 9.49 17.15 -1.40
CA ALA A 320 9.05 17.40 -0.02
C ALA A 320 9.53 18.77 0.51
N SER A 321 10.61 19.31 -0.03
CA SER A 321 11.14 20.64 0.31
C SER A 321 10.39 21.80 -0.36
N SER A 322 9.43 21.54 -1.26
CA SER A 322 8.69 22.60 -1.96
C SER A 322 8.02 23.57 -0.98
N SER A 323 8.03 24.85 -1.35
CA SER A 323 7.38 25.94 -0.62
C SER A 323 5.86 25.85 -0.72
N PRO A 324 5.10 26.49 0.18
CA PRO A 324 3.64 26.56 0.07
C PRO A 324 3.15 27.07 -1.30
N GLY A 325 3.78 28.10 -1.86
CA GLY A 325 3.42 28.62 -3.19
C GLY A 325 3.70 27.65 -4.34
N GLU A 326 4.73 26.80 -4.24
CA GLU A 326 4.96 25.72 -5.21
C GLU A 326 3.92 24.60 -5.09
N ILE A 327 3.55 24.23 -3.86
CA ILE A 327 2.51 23.23 -3.59
C ILE A 327 1.16 23.71 -4.12
N GLY A 328 0.77 24.96 -3.82
CA GLY A 328 -0.48 25.55 -4.28
C GLY A 328 -0.58 25.64 -5.80
N ARG A 329 0.50 26.06 -6.48
CA ARG A 329 0.55 26.07 -7.96
C ARG A 329 0.42 24.67 -8.56
N ALA A 330 1.13 23.68 -8.01
CA ALA A 330 1.02 22.30 -8.46
C ALA A 330 -0.40 21.75 -8.27
N LEU A 331 -1.02 22.06 -7.13
CA LEU A 331 -2.40 21.67 -6.84
C LEU A 331 -3.39 22.28 -7.83
N MET A 332 -3.37 23.60 -8.03
CA MET A 332 -4.28 24.25 -8.97
C MET A 332 -4.05 23.76 -10.41
N THR A 333 -2.78 23.48 -10.78
CA THR A 333 -2.46 22.91 -12.09
C THR A 333 -3.18 21.58 -12.32
N VAL A 334 -3.22 20.68 -11.31
CA VAL A 334 -3.91 19.38 -11.47
C VAL A 334 -5.43 19.49 -11.33
N VAL A 335 -5.93 20.46 -10.54
CA VAL A 335 -7.36 20.69 -10.33
C VAL A 335 -8.01 21.32 -11.57
N ASP A 336 -7.39 22.35 -12.15
CA ASP A 336 -7.97 23.14 -13.25
C ASP A 336 -7.80 22.50 -14.63
N SER A 337 -6.81 21.62 -14.79
CA SER A 337 -6.50 21.01 -16.08
C SER A 337 -7.27 19.71 -16.32
N ALA A 338 -8.16 19.74 -17.30
CA ALA A 338 -8.91 18.58 -17.76
C ALA A 338 -8.02 17.43 -18.26
N ILE A 339 -6.76 17.72 -18.66
CA ILE A 339 -5.81 16.70 -19.13
C ILE A 339 -5.46 15.74 -17.98
N PHE A 340 -5.13 16.26 -16.79
CA PHE A 340 -4.80 15.42 -15.63
C PHE A 340 -6.00 14.57 -15.21
N ARG A 341 -7.21 15.15 -15.19
CA ARG A 341 -8.45 14.41 -14.88
C ARG A 341 -8.73 13.32 -15.90
N THR A 342 -8.53 13.59 -17.19
CA THR A 342 -8.74 12.61 -18.26
C THR A 342 -7.76 11.45 -18.15
N ALA A 343 -6.47 11.75 -17.94
CA ALA A 343 -5.43 10.74 -17.76
C ALA A 343 -5.69 9.88 -16.50
N ALA A 344 -5.97 10.52 -15.36
CA ALA A 344 -6.33 9.81 -14.13
C ALA A 344 -7.57 8.93 -14.31
N SER A 345 -8.59 9.42 -15.03
CA SER A 345 -9.80 8.64 -15.35
C SER A 345 -9.51 7.44 -16.26
N MET A 346 -8.61 7.57 -17.24
CA MET A 346 -8.19 6.45 -18.09
C MET A 346 -7.48 5.37 -17.28
N VAL A 347 -6.53 5.77 -16.43
CA VAL A 347 -5.86 4.86 -15.49
C VAL A 347 -6.86 4.22 -14.54
N GLY A 348 -7.78 5.00 -13.98
CA GLY A 348 -8.80 4.51 -13.06
C GLY A 348 -9.75 3.49 -13.68
N ARG A 349 -10.20 3.70 -14.92
CA ARG A 349 -11.01 2.69 -15.64
C ARG A 349 -10.26 1.38 -15.77
N ARG A 350 -8.96 1.43 -16.10
CA ARG A 350 -8.13 0.23 -16.22
C ARG A 350 -7.97 -0.49 -14.88
N ILE A 351 -7.66 0.24 -13.81
CA ILE A 351 -7.53 -0.34 -12.47
C ILE A 351 -8.85 -1.03 -12.04
N ARG A 352 -10.00 -0.41 -12.30
CA ARG A 352 -11.30 -1.03 -11.97
C ARG A 352 -11.63 -2.23 -12.86
N ALA A 353 -11.23 -2.20 -14.13
CA ALA A 353 -11.50 -3.27 -15.08
C ALA A 353 -10.69 -4.55 -14.82
N SER A 354 -9.53 -4.45 -14.15
CA SER A 354 -8.72 -5.63 -13.82
C SER A 354 -9.27 -6.45 -12.66
N ASP A 355 -10.17 -5.89 -11.85
CA ASP A 355 -10.73 -6.51 -10.65
C ASP A 355 -9.67 -7.28 -9.85
N GLY A 356 -8.71 -6.52 -9.28
CA GLY A 356 -7.51 -7.12 -8.70
C GLY A 356 -7.78 -8.16 -7.62
N ALA A 357 -8.85 -8.01 -6.86
CA ALA A 357 -9.25 -9.00 -5.85
C ALA A 357 -9.66 -10.33 -6.52
N ARG A 358 -10.60 -10.30 -7.47
CA ARG A 358 -11.03 -11.48 -8.21
C ARG A 358 -9.89 -12.12 -8.99
N THR A 359 -9.12 -11.31 -9.71
CA THR A 359 -8.00 -11.81 -10.52
C THR A 359 -6.94 -12.45 -9.63
N GLY A 360 -6.64 -11.86 -8.47
CA GLY A 360 -5.74 -12.46 -7.49
C GLY A 360 -6.24 -13.79 -6.94
N ALA A 361 -7.52 -13.87 -6.57
CA ALA A 361 -8.14 -15.12 -6.10
C ALA A 361 -8.10 -16.23 -7.15
N ARG A 362 -8.42 -15.91 -8.41
CA ARG A 362 -8.33 -16.85 -9.53
C ARG A 362 -6.89 -17.36 -9.73
N LEU A 363 -5.90 -16.47 -9.72
CA LEU A 363 -4.49 -16.85 -9.90
C LEU A 363 -3.99 -17.75 -8.75
N LEU A 364 -4.47 -17.54 -7.52
CA LEU A 364 -4.15 -18.41 -6.39
C LEU A 364 -4.84 -19.78 -6.51
N ALA A 365 -6.10 -19.82 -6.94
CA ALA A 365 -6.84 -21.07 -7.14
C ALA A 365 -6.25 -21.92 -8.28
N GLU A 366 -5.81 -21.30 -9.38
CA GLU A 366 -5.10 -21.99 -10.48
C GLU A 366 -3.77 -22.61 -10.04
N PHE A 367 -3.19 -22.09 -8.97
CA PHE A 367 -1.93 -22.60 -8.40
C PHE A 367 -2.15 -23.70 -7.34
N SER A 368 -3.38 -23.86 -6.83
CA SER A 368 -3.69 -24.77 -5.73
C SER A 368 -3.68 -26.25 -6.04
#